data_AF-A0A924KVV7-F1
#
_entry.id   AF-A0A924KVV7-F1
#
_cell.length_a   1.000
_cell.length_b   1.000
_cell.length_c   1.000
_cell.angle_alpha   90.00
_cell.angle_beta   90.00
_cell.angle_gamma   90.00
#
_symmetry.space_group_name_H-M   'P 1'
#
loop_
_entity.id
_entity.type
_entity.pdbx_description
1 polymer ?
#
loop_
_entity_poly.entity_id
_entity_poly.type
_entity_poly.pdbx_seq_one_letter_code
_entity_poly.pdbx_strand_id
1 'polypeptide(L)'
;MVIRANLAANASDFDWRVNTSISAKTSGLACNGIPLSDDARLTVVVPVQLTKKKKLTLPIPNATALCLDRAHSAFSHANALRKKANIDTTLKSDVSFPFTSDAMDFFALRMEAVVLAVIAIEAFVNESIPDGYSFVSKHERTDHTLTRPKSEIERYVTLDEKLATVLPGALARCPTPKGMAAWQKYLLLRKLRDRLVHLKTEDRKAIWPELASVWTDLVLCLDPALSAKSIIDHFVPYLPKRPDWHRLYPYGRCLRQHRDD
;
A
#
# COMPACT_ATOMS: atom_id res chain seq x y z
N MET A 1 -9.10 -10.93 18.89
CA MET A 1 -7.86 -11.07 18.10
C MET A 1 -7.15 -12.34 18.55
N VAL A 2 -6.81 -13.26 17.63
CA VAL A 2 -6.02 -14.45 17.98
C VAL A 2 -4.56 -14.15 17.71
N ILE A 3 -3.76 -14.01 18.78
CA ILE A 3 -2.31 -13.87 18.67
C ILE A 3 -1.71 -15.27 18.79
N ARG A 4 -0.86 -15.66 17.83
CA ARG A 4 0.00 -16.82 17.99
C ARG A 4 1.44 -16.33 18.14
N ALA A 5 2.12 -16.82 19.15
CA ALA A 5 3.57 -16.86 19.09
C ALA A 5 3.95 -17.84 17.99
N ASN A 6 4.36 -17.33 16.85
CA ASN A 6 5.34 -18.07 16.09
C ASN A 6 6.63 -17.91 16.88
N LEU A 7 6.97 -18.93 17.67
CA LEU A 7 8.36 -19.22 17.98
C LEU A 7 8.98 -19.50 16.62
N ALA A 8 9.43 -18.45 15.93
CA ALA A 8 10.01 -18.61 14.61
C ALA A 8 11.20 -19.54 14.78
N ALA A 9 11.04 -20.77 14.30
CA ALA A 9 12.13 -21.65 14.00
C ALA A 9 12.96 -20.91 12.94
N ASN A 10 14.02 -20.25 13.41
CA ASN A 10 15.00 -19.46 12.66
C ASN A 10 14.54 -18.08 12.15
N ALA A 11 15.42 -17.08 12.32
CA ALA A 11 15.30 -15.74 11.76
C ALA A 11 15.18 -15.70 10.21
N SER A 12 15.39 -16.84 9.55
CA SER A 12 15.32 -17.05 8.11
C SER A 12 13.90 -17.24 7.55
N ASP A 13 12.84 -17.09 8.34
CA ASP A 13 11.45 -17.17 7.84
C ASP A 13 10.65 -15.87 8.05
N PHE A 14 11.36 -14.76 8.27
CA PHE A 14 10.75 -13.46 8.44
C PHE A 14 10.26 -12.87 7.11
N ASP A 15 8.96 -12.55 7.06
CA ASP A 15 8.35 -11.74 6.01
C ASP A 15 7.86 -10.41 6.60
N TRP A 16 8.44 -9.32 6.13
CA TRP A 16 8.16 -7.96 6.58
C TRP A 16 6.76 -7.46 6.22
N ARG A 17 6.03 -8.19 5.37
CA ARG A 17 4.65 -7.92 4.98
C ARG A 17 3.64 -8.49 5.98
N VAL A 18 4.08 -9.22 7.01
CA VAL A 18 3.22 -9.77 8.07
C VAL A 18 2.93 -8.72 9.14
N ASN A 19 1.67 -8.64 9.58
CA ASN A 19 1.26 -7.77 10.68
C ASN A 19 1.80 -8.32 12.02
N THR A 20 2.88 -7.69 12.51
CA THR A 20 3.59 -8.10 13.72
C THR A 20 3.27 -7.12 14.85
N SER A 21 2.79 -7.62 15.99
CA SER A 21 2.33 -6.77 17.09
C SER A 21 3.43 -6.37 18.08
N ILE A 22 4.47 -7.20 18.26
CA ILE A 22 5.54 -6.95 19.25
C ILE A 22 6.89 -7.45 18.72
N SER A 23 7.88 -6.56 18.78
CA SER A 23 9.32 -6.87 18.88
C SER A 23 9.80 -6.03 20.06
N ALA A 24 9.91 -6.64 21.23
CA ALA A 24 10.34 -5.97 22.45
C ALA A 24 11.11 -7.00 23.28
N LYS A 25 12.20 -6.58 23.93
CA LYS A 25 12.94 -7.37 24.91
C LYS A 25 11.94 -7.99 25.90
N THR A 26 11.69 -9.28 25.78
CA THR A 26 10.59 -10.01 26.40
C THR A 26 10.98 -10.53 27.76
N SER A 27 11.59 -9.69 28.60
CA SER A 27 11.87 -10.06 29.98
C SER A 27 10.55 -10.31 30.72
N GLY A 28 10.13 -11.57 30.82
CA GLY A 28 8.95 -12.03 31.56
C GLY A 28 7.67 -12.30 30.75
N LEU A 29 7.66 -12.19 29.42
CA LEU A 29 6.49 -12.54 28.61
C LEU A 29 6.50 -14.03 28.23
N ALA A 30 5.38 -14.71 28.45
CA ALA A 30 5.18 -16.10 28.03
C ALA A 30 3.95 -16.21 27.12
N CYS A 31 4.05 -17.02 26.06
CA CYS A 31 2.91 -17.40 25.23
C CYS A 31 2.57 -18.88 25.49
N ASN A 32 1.35 -19.15 25.95
CA ASN A 32 0.92 -20.49 26.34
C ASN A 32 1.85 -21.18 27.36
N GLY A 33 2.42 -20.40 28.29
CA GLY A 33 3.37 -20.90 29.29
C GLY A 33 4.81 -21.05 28.81
N ILE A 34 5.10 -20.77 27.53
CA ILE A 34 6.47 -20.80 26.99
C ILE A 34 7.06 -19.38 27.08
N PRO A 35 8.17 -19.17 27.82
CA PRO A 35 8.87 -17.89 27.85
C PRO A 35 9.32 -17.48 26.44
N LEU A 36 9.07 -16.23 26.08
CA LEU A 36 9.52 -15.67 24.80
C LEU A 36 10.97 -15.23 24.91
N SER A 37 11.80 -15.62 23.94
CA SER A 37 13.14 -15.06 23.78
C SER A 37 13.06 -13.60 23.34
N ASP A 38 14.10 -12.82 23.61
CA ASP A 38 14.15 -11.39 23.23
C ASP A 38 14.00 -11.15 21.71
N ASP A 39 14.24 -12.18 20.89
CA ASP A 39 14.08 -12.18 19.44
C ASP A 39 12.70 -12.69 18.97
N ALA A 40 11.82 -13.10 19.88
CA ALA A 40 10.52 -13.63 19.56
C ALA A 40 9.62 -12.58 18.90
N ARG A 41 8.86 -13.02 17.89
CA ARG A 41 7.92 -12.16 17.17
C ARG A 41 6.52 -12.69 17.30
N LEU A 42 5.63 -11.84 17.81
CA LEU A 42 4.22 -12.17 17.92
C LEU A 42 3.49 -11.77 16.65
N THR A 43 2.95 -12.78 15.96
CA THR A 43 2.20 -12.60 14.72
C THR A 43 0.71 -12.70 14.99
N VAL A 44 -0.05 -11.73 14.46
CA VAL A 44 -1.50 -11.83 14.48
C VAL A 44 -1.94 -12.80 13.40
N VAL A 45 -2.81 -13.75 13.75
CA VAL A 45 -3.30 -14.76 12.82
C VAL A 45 -4.81 -14.72 12.71
N VAL A 46 -5.31 -15.11 11.54
CA VAL A 46 -6.74 -15.35 11.29
C VAL A 46 -6.99 -16.86 11.17
N PRO A 47 -7.77 -17.46 12.09
CA PRO A 47 -8.27 -18.81 11.91
C PRO A 47 -9.50 -18.80 11.00
N VAL A 48 -9.46 -19.59 9.92
CA VAL A 48 -10.56 -19.79 8.97
C VAL A 48 -11.00 -21.26 9.05
N GLN A 49 -12.28 -21.50 9.37
CA GLN A 49 -12.84 -22.84 9.34
C GLN A 49 -13.09 -23.25 7.88
N LEU A 50 -12.33 -24.23 7.36
CA LEU A 50 -12.52 -24.73 5.99
C LEU A 50 -13.64 -25.77 5.91
N THR A 51 -13.66 -26.70 6.88
CA THR A 51 -14.69 -27.73 7.03
C THR A 51 -14.91 -28.00 8.51
N LYS A 52 -15.92 -28.75 8.94
CA LYS A 52 -16.14 -29.08 10.37
C LYS A 52 -14.89 -29.61 11.10
N LYS A 53 -13.99 -30.31 10.40
CA LYS A 53 -12.78 -30.93 10.98
C LYS A 53 -11.47 -30.20 10.64
N LYS A 54 -11.49 -29.16 9.80
CA LYS A 54 -10.27 -28.51 9.29
C LYS A 54 -10.30 -27.00 9.50
N LYS A 55 -9.31 -26.48 10.23
CA LYS A 55 -9.04 -25.04 10.41
C LYS A 55 -7.76 -24.67 9.66
N LEU A 56 -7.84 -23.67 8.81
CA LEU A 56 -6.68 -22.98 8.23
C LEU A 56 -6.33 -21.81 9.14
N THR A 57 -5.05 -21.61 9.44
CA THR A 57 -4.58 -20.44 10.20
C THR A 57 -3.56 -19.72 9.34
N LEU A 58 -3.81 -18.45 9.05
CA LEU A 58 -2.93 -17.63 8.21
C LEU A 58 -2.45 -16.41 9.01
N PRO A 59 -1.23 -15.92 8.78
CA PRO A 59 -0.84 -14.61 9.28
C PRO A 59 -1.72 -13.53 8.65
N ILE A 60 -2.09 -12.53 9.45
CA ILE A 60 -2.74 -11.33 8.92
C ILE A 60 -1.65 -10.49 8.24
N PRO A 61 -1.81 -10.12 6.96
CA PRO A 61 -0.84 -9.24 6.30
C PRO A 61 -0.94 -7.82 6.86
N ASN A 62 0.17 -7.09 6.89
CA ASN A 62 0.14 -5.64 6.95
C ASN A 62 -0.28 -5.14 5.56
N ALA A 63 -1.45 -4.50 5.48
CA ALA A 63 -2.06 -4.14 4.21
C ALA A 63 -1.21 -3.12 3.43
N THR A 64 -0.64 -2.14 4.13
CA THR A 64 0.29 -1.16 3.54
C THR A 64 1.49 -1.84 2.87
N ALA A 65 2.18 -2.68 3.64
CA ALA A 65 3.39 -3.38 3.20
C ALA A 65 3.12 -4.31 2.01
N LEU A 66 2.07 -5.13 2.11
CA LEU A 66 1.69 -6.08 1.06
C LEU A 66 1.31 -5.34 -0.23
N CYS A 67 0.49 -4.29 -0.13
CA CYS A 67 0.03 -3.57 -1.31
C CYS A 67 1.15 -2.77 -1.98
N LEU A 68 2.07 -2.15 -1.22
CA LEU A 68 3.25 -1.49 -1.79
C LEU A 68 4.15 -2.50 -2.54
N ASP A 69 4.45 -3.65 -1.93
CA ASP A 69 5.27 -4.70 -2.55
C ASP A 69 4.66 -5.18 -3.87
N ARG A 70 3.36 -5.50 -3.85
CA ARG A 70 2.64 -5.95 -5.03
C ARG A 70 2.54 -4.87 -6.10
N ALA A 71 2.31 -3.61 -5.73
CA ALA A 71 2.30 -2.50 -6.67
C ALA A 71 3.66 -2.34 -7.38
N HIS A 72 4.75 -2.43 -6.62
CA HIS A 72 6.11 -2.34 -7.16
C HIS A 72 6.44 -3.51 -8.09
N SER A 73 6.10 -4.74 -7.68
CA SER A 73 6.28 -5.94 -8.50
C SER A 73 5.48 -5.86 -9.80
N ALA A 74 4.21 -5.48 -9.75
CA ALA A 74 3.36 -5.34 -10.93
C ALA A 74 3.90 -4.28 -11.91
N PHE A 75 4.31 -3.12 -11.40
CA PHE A 75 4.92 -2.07 -12.22
C PHE A 75 6.23 -2.53 -12.87
N SER A 76 7.08 -3.22 -12.11
CA SER A 76 8.35 -3.77 -12.61
C SER A 76 8.13 -4.81 -13.70
N HIS A 77 7.13 -5.69 -13.55
CA HIS A 77 6.77 -6.68 -14.56
C HIS A 77 6.20 -6.03 -15.83
N ALA A 78 5.34 -5.01 -15.68
CA ALA A 78 4.86 -4.24 -16.82
C ALA A 78 6.02 -3.59 -17.60
N ASN A 79 7.00 -3.03 -16.89
CA ASN A 79 8.19 -2.45 -17.52
C ASN A 79 9.05 -3.51 -18.23
N ALA A 80 9.13 -4.72 -17.68
CA ALA A 80 9.81 -5.83 -18.34
C ALA A 80 9.14 -6.22 -19.67
N LEU A 81 7.80 -6.25 -19.73
CA LEU A 81 7.06 -6.46 -20.98
C LEU A 81 7.32 -5.34 -22.00
N ARG A 82 7.24 -4.08 -21.57
CA ARG A 82 7.52 -2.91 -22.42
C ARG A 82 8.95 -2.94 -22.98
N LYS A 83 9.92 -3.30 -22.14
CA LYS A 83 11.33 -3.46 -22.55
C LYS A 83 11.51 -4.63 -23.52
N LYS A 84 10.91 -5.79 -23.25
CA LYS A 84 10.94 -6.97 -24.14
C LYS A 84 10.36 -6.66 -25.52
N ALA A 85 9.34 -5.82 -25.57
CA ALA A 85 8.74 -5.34 -26.81
C ALA A 85 9.58 -4.25 -27.54
N ASN A 86 10.73 -3.84 -27.00
CA ASN A 86 11.60 -2.78 -27.55
C ASN A 86 10.88 -1.44 -27.80
N ILE A 87 9.90 -1.11 -26.96
CA ILE A 87 9.10 0.11 -27.12
C ILE A 87 9.95 1.37 -26.92
N ASP A 88 10.84 1.37 -25.92
CA ASP A 88 11.63 2.56 -25.54
C ASP A 88 13.03 2.64 -26.18
N THR A 89 13.50 1.54 -26.76
CA THR A 89 14.90 1.38 -27.21
C THR A 89 15.08 1.47 -28.72
N THR A 90 13.98 1.46 -29.47
CA THR A 90 14.00 1.54 -30.93
C THR A 90 14.04 2.98 -31.43
N LEU A 91 14.63 3.19 -32.61
CA LEU A 91 14.64 4.48 -33.32
C LEU A 91 13.36 4.73 -34.12
N LYS A 92 12.44 3.75 -34.17
CA LYS A 92 11.17 3.89 -34.89
C LYS A 92 10.29 4.93 -34.23
N SER A 93 9.66 5.79 -35.04
CA SER A 93 8.72 6.82 -34.59
C SER A 93 7.36 6.26 -34.18
N ASP A 94 7.01 5.07 -34.64
CA ASP A 94 5.80 4.35 -34.27
C ASP A 94 6.16 2.93 -33.79
N VAL A 95 5.57 2.56 -32.66
CA VAL A 95 5.91 1.35 -31.90
C VAL A 95 4.65 0.71 -31.34
N SER A 96 4.64 -0.62 -31.36
CA SER A 96 3.52 -1.40 -30.85
C SER A 96 4.03 -2.65 -30.15
N PHE A 97 3.21 -3.19 -29.25
CA PHE A 97 3.47 -4.50 -28.70
C PHE A 97 3.38 -5.54 -29.83
N PRO A 98 4.34 -6.49 -29.92
CA PRO A 98 4.30 -7.54 -30.94
C PRO A 98 3.07 -8.46 -30.83
N PHE A 99 2.58 -8.66 -29.61
CA PHE A 99 1.44 -9.54 -29.31
C PHE A 99 0.39 -8.79 -28.48
N THR A 100 -0.87 -9.00 -28.83
CA THR A 100 -2.01 -8.42 -28.11
C THR A 100 -2.06 -8.88 -26.65
N SER A 101 -1.67 -10.12 -26.35
CA SER A 101 -1.60 -10.64 -24.98
C SER A 101 -0.66 -9.82 -24.11
N ASP A 102 0.56 -9.56 -24.60
CA ASP A 102 1.57 -8.79 -23.87
C ASP A 102 1.09 -7.35 -23.61
N ALA A 103 0.34 -6.77 -24.56
CA ALA A 103 -0.30 -5.46 -24.37
C ALA A 103 -1.39 -5.48 -23.30
N MET A 104 -2.25 -6.51 -23.28
CA MET A 104 -3.30 -6.64 -22.27
C MET A 104 -2.71 -6.89 -20.89
N ASP A 105 -1.70 -7.75 -20.78
CA ASP A 105 -0.97 -8.01 -19.54
C ASP A 105 -0.26 -6.76 -19.02
N PHE A 106 0.35 -5.98 -19.92
CA PHE A 106 0.93 -4.69 -19.58
C PHE A 106 -0.11 -3.76 -18.93
N PHE A 107 -1.29 -3.60 -19.55
CA PHE A 107 -2.34 -2.76 -18.99
C PHE A 107 -2.86 -3.29 -17.65
N ALA A 108 -3.11 -4.60 -17.54
CA ALA A 108 -3.57 -5.23 -16.31
C ALA A 108 -2.58 -5.01 -15.16
N LEU A 109 -1.28 -5.23 -15.40
CA LEU A 109 -0.22 -5.01 -14.41
C LEU A 109 -0.09 -3.53 -14.02
N ARG A 110 -0.23 -2.59 -14.96
CA ARG A 110 -0.23 -1.16 -14.64
C ARG A 110 -1.44 -0.75 -13.82
N MET A 111 -2.63 -1.27 -14.14
CA MET A 111 -3.84 -1.05 -13.34
C MET A 111 -3.70 -1.61 -11.93
N GLU A 112 -3.19 -2.85 -11.79
CA GLU A 112 -2.88 -3.47 -10.50
C GLU A 112 -1.94 -2.57 -9.68
N ALA A 113 -0.86 -2.10 -10.29
CA ALA A 113 0.11 -1.23 -9.63
C ALA A 113 -0.52 0.06 -9.08
N VAL A 114 -1.32 0.75 -9.89
CA VAL A 114 -2.00 1.99 -9.49
C VAL A 114 -2.99 1.76 -8.36
N VAL A 115 -3.86 0.75 -8.50
CA VAL A 115 -4.92 0.47 -7.51
C VAL A 115 -4.31 0.06 -6.17
N LEU A 116 -3.34 -0.86 -6.18
CA LEU A 116 -2.69 -1.33 -4.95
C LEU A 116 -1.88 -0.23 -4.27
N ALA A 117 -1.22 0.65 -5.03
CA ALA A 117 -0.50 1.78 -4.44
C ALA A 117 -1.42 2.71 -3.66
N VAL A 118 -2.63 3.01 -4.17
CA VAL A 118 -3.60 3.83 -3.44
C VAL A 118 -4.19 3.10 -2.24
N ILE A 119 -4.46 1.79 -2.35
CA ILE A 119 -4.90 0.97 -1.20
C ILE A 119 -3.85 0.99 -0.09
N ALA A 120 -2.56 0.96 -0.44
CA ALA A 120 -1.50 1.05 0.55
C ALA A 120 -1.52 2.37 1.33
N ILE A 121 -1.78 3.50 0.65
CA ILE A 121 -1.89 4.81 1.31
C ILE A 121 -3.11 4.83 2.24
N GLU A 122 -4.26 4.32 1.79
CA GLU A 122 -5.48 4.23 2.58
C GLU A 122 -5.28 3.38 3.84
N ALA A 123 -4.68 2.19 3.68
CA ALA A 123 -4.34 1.30 4.79
C ALA A 123 -3.38 1.99 5.78
N PHE A 124 -2.33 2.63 5.28
CA PHE A 124 -1.35 3.33 6.10
C PHE A 124 -2.01 4.41 6.95
N VAL A 125 -2.87 5.22 6.33
CA VAL A 125 -3.56 6.32 7.00
C VAL A 125 -4.48 5.79 8.10
N ASN A 126 -5.30 4.78 7.81
CA ASN A 126 -6.23 4.21 8.79
C ASN A 126 -5.47 3.54 9.96
N GLU A 127 -4.38 2.81 9.67
CA GLU A 127 -3.49 2.22 10.68
C GLU A 127 -2.79 3.30 11.55
N SER A 128 -2.49 4.46 10.98
CA SER A 128 -1.73 5.54 11.65
C SER A 128 -2.59 6.45 12.54
N ILE A 129 -3.91 6.46 12.37
CA ILE A 129 -4.81 7.23 13.23
C ILE A 129 -4.91 6.53 14.61
N PRO A 130 -4.58 7.21 15.73
CA PRO A 130 -4.72 6.63 17.06
C PRO A 130 -6.18 6.31 17.41
N ASP A 131 -6.42 5.22 18.15
CA ASP A 131 -7.78 4.77 18.48
C ASP A 131 -8.59 5.80 19.29
N GLY A 132 -7.92 6.61 20.11
CA GLY A 132 -8.55 7.68 20.89
C GLY A 132 -8.71 9.02 20.16
N TYR A 133 -8.28 9.13 18.91
CA TYR A 133 -8.37 10.37 18.16
C TYR A 133 -9.80 10.62 17.64
N SER A 134 -10.25 11.87 17.71
CA SER A 134 -11.49 12.33 17.11
C SER A 134 -11.23 13.54 16.21
N PHE A 135 -11.97 13.61 15.11
CA PHE A 135 -11.83 14.65 14.11
C PHE A 135 -13.09 15.50 14.07
N VAL A 136 -12.94 16.81 14.27
CA VAL A 136 -14.04 17.76 14.16
C VAL A 136 -14.01 18.36 12.77
N SER A 137 -15.04 18.08 11.95
CA SER A 137 -15.23 18.78 10.67
C SER A 137 -16.41 19.73 10.77
N LYS A 138 -16.34 20.86 10.05
CA LYS A 138 -17.52 21.67 9.80
C LYS A 138 -18.41 20.96 8.78
N HIS A 139 -19.73 21.07 8.96
CA HIS A 139 -20.67 20.61 7.96
C HIS A 139 -20.79 21.65 6.84
N GLU A 140 -20.75 21.24 5.57
CA GLU A 140 -20.71 22.19 4.43
C GLU A 140 -21.98 23.04 4.29
N ARG A 141 -23.10 22.60 4.88
CA ARG A 141 -24.43 23.23 4.73
C ARG A 141 -25.01 23.84 6.00
N THR A 142 -24.37 23.64 7.14
CA THR A 142 -24.86 24.13 8.44
C THR A 142 -23.68 24.53 9.30
N ASP A 143 -23.84 25.51 10.19
CA ASP A 143 -22.78 25.94 11.11
C ASP A 143 -22.54 24.92 12.26
N HIS A 144 -22.98 23.68 12.08
CA HIS A 144 -22.81 22.60 13.04
C HIS A 144 -21.47 21.89 12.80
N THR A 145 -20.72 21.70 13.88
CA THR A 145 -19.51 20.87 13.90
C THR A 145 -19.88 19.41 14.14
N LEU A 146 -19.34 18.51 13.33
CA LEU A 146 -19.49 17.06 13.50
C LEU A 146 -18.16 16.47 14.00
N THR A 147 -18.19 15.96 15.24
CA THR A 147 -17.08 15.20 15.83
C THR A 147 -17.19 13.74 15.43
N ARG A 148 -16.18 13.22 14.74
CA ARG A 148 -16.11 11.84 14.26
C ARG A 148 -15.07 11.05 15.04
N PRO A 149 -15.41 9.92 15.67
CA PRO A 149 -14.41 8.97 16.19
C PRO A 149 -13.66 8.29 15.04
N LYS A 150 -12.55 7.61 15.34
CA LYS A 150 -11.72 6.89 14.36
C LYS A 150 -12.53 6.04 13.36
N SER A 151 -13.49 5.24 13.83
CA SER A 151 -14.31 4.38 12.97
C SER A 151 -15.12 5.16 11.91
N GLU A 152 -15.57 6.37 12.24
CA GLU A 152 -16.25 7.25 11.28
C GLU A 152 -15.27 7.98 10.38
N ILE A 153 -14.09 8.34 10.89
CA ILE A 153 -13.02 8.92 10.08
C ILE A 153 -12.62 7.93 8.98
N GLU A 154 -12.36 6.67 9.35
CA GLU A 154 -11.97 5.60 8.43
C GLU A 154 -13.00 5.40 7.31
N ARG A 155 -14.30 5.53 7.62
CA ARG A 155 -15.39 5.22 6.69
C ARG A 155 -15.86 6.41 5.84
N TYR A 156 -15.87 7.61 6.40
CA TYR A 156 -16.58 8.75 5.79
C TYR A 156 -15.69 9.93 5.42
N VAL A 157 -14.48 10.02 5.96
CA VAL A 157 -13.54 11.09 5.59
C VAL A 157 -12.78 10.67 4.34
N THR A 158 -12.63 11.58 3.38
CA THR A 158 -11.92 11.29 2.14
C THR A 158 -10.42 11.11 2.40
N LEU A 159 -9.74 10.34 1.55
CA LEU A 159 -8.30 10.14 1.68
C LEU A 159 -7.52 11.47 1.65
N ASP A 160 -7.92 12.41 0.78
CA ASP A 160 -7.30 13.73 0.67
C ASP A 160 -7.38 14.48 2.01
N GLU A 161 -8.55 14.48 2.66
CA GLU A 161 -8.75 15.14 3.95
C GLU A 161 -8.01 14.41 5.08
N LYS A 162 -7.98 13.08 5.02
CA LYS A 162 -7.23 12.28 5.98
C LYS A 162 -5.74 12.62 5.96
N LEU A 163 -5.15 12.74 4.77
CA LEU A 163 -3.73 13.09 4.60
C LEU A 163 -3.46 14.56 4.87
N ALA A 164 -4.36 15.46 4.46
CA ALA A 164 -4.11 16.90 4.54
C ALA A 164 -4.33 17.49 5.94
N THR A 165 -5.26 16.92 6.70
CA THR A 165 -5.76 17.53 7.94
C THR A 165 -5.80 16.52 9.09
N VAL A 166 -6.41 15.33 8.91
CA VAL A 166 -6.60 14.37 10.00
C VAL A 166 -5.27 13.85 10.54
N LEU A 167 -4.40 13.29 9.69
CA LEU A 167 -3.10 12.77 10.13
C LEU A 167 -2.20 13.87 10.70
N PRO A 168 -2.07 15.06 10.08
CA PRO A 168 -1.36 16.18 10.70
C PRO A 168 -1.90 16.55 12.09
N GLY A 169 -3.21 16.50 12.30
CA GLY A 169 -3.83 16.77 13.60
C GLY A 169 -3.72 15.61 14.61
N ALA A 170 -3.65 14.37 14.13
CA ALA A 170 -3.56 13.17 14.94
C ALA A 170 -2.13 12.83 15.36
N LEU A 171 -1.13 13.23 14.56
CA LEU A 171 0.28 12.98 14.80
C LEU A 171 0.96 14.26 15.31
N ALA A 172 1.60 14.17 16.48
CA ALA A 172 2.20 15.33 17.13
C ALA A 172 3.22 16.05 16.21
N ARG A 173 2.99 17.35 15.98
CA ARG A 173 3.87 18.24 15.19
C ARG A 173 4.06 17.83 13.73
N CYS A 174 3.14 17.06 13.15
CA CYS A 174 3.21 16.70 11.74
C CYS A 174 2.68 17.85 10.85
N PRO A 175 3.49 18.43 9.94
CA PRO A 175 3.02 19.45 9.02
C PRO A 175 2.13 18.83 7.93
N THR A 176 1.26 19.64 7.32
CA THR A 176 0.50 19.20 6.16
C THR A 176 1.43 18.92 4.97
N PRO A 177 1.21 17.84 4.18
CA PRO A 177 1.97 17.59 2.97
C PRO A 177 1.56 18.49 1.80
N LYS A 178 0.45 19.24 1.92
CA LYS A 178 -0.07 20.11 0.85
C LYS A 178 1.01 21.09 0.37
N GLY A 179 1.12 21.22 -0.95
CA GLY A 179 2.13 22.06 -1.60
C GLY A 179 3.50 21.38 -1.80
N MET A 180 3.73 20.21 -1.22
CA MET A 180 4.98 19.46 -1.39
C MET A 180 4.94 18.56 -2.64
N ALA A 181 6.10 18.17 -3.16
CA ALA A 181 6.21 17.27 -4.30
C ALA A 181 5.53 15.90 -4.04
N ALA A 182 5.63 15.39 -2.81
CA ALA A 182 4.97 14.14 -2.40
C ALA A 182 3.44 14.21 -2.55
N TRP A 183 2.84 15.37 -2.21
CA TRP A 183 1.41 15.60 -2.37
C TRP A 183 0.98 15.63 -3.83
N GLN A 184 1.76 16.26 -4.71
CA GLN A 184 1.46 16.29 -6.14
C GLN A 184 1.52 14.89 -6.76
N LYS A 185 2.55 14.09 -6.41
CA LYS A 185 2.64 12.68 -6.85
C LYS A 185 1.44 11.86 -6.39
N TYR A 186 1.02 12.04 -5.13
CA TYR A 186 -0.18 11.42 -4.58
C TYR A 186 -1.45 11.83 -5.35
N LEU A 187 -1.65 13.12 -5.62
CA LEU A 187 -2.83 13.61 -6.33
C LEU A 187 -2.93 13.01 -7.74
N LEU A 188 -1.81 12.94 -8.47
CA LEU A 188 -1.77 12.32 -9.80
C LEU A 188 -2.11 10.82 -9.72
N LEU A 189 -1.51 10.11 -8.78
CA LEU A 189 -1.77 8.69 -8.55
C LEU A 189 -3.23 8.42 -8.18
N ARG A 190 -3.80 9.18 -7.24
CA ARG A 190 -5.20 9.05 -6.84
C ARG A 190 -6.14 9.36 -8.01
N LYS A 191 -5.91 10.46 -8.72
CA LYS A 191 -6.74 10.85 -9.87
C LYS A 191 -6.75 9.77 -10.95
N LEU A 192 -5.59 9.19 -11.25
CA LEU A 192 -5.48 8.07 -12.17
C LEU A 192 -6.28 6.85 -11.68
N ARG A 193 -6.12 6.46 -10.41
CA ARG A 193 -6.90 5.36 -9.81
C ARG A 193 -8.40 5.61 -9.92
N ASP A 194 -8.86 6.80 -9.53
CA ASP A 194 -10.29 7.13 -9.55
C ASP A 194 -10.86 7.03 -10.97
N ARG A 195 -10.11 7.48 -11.99
CA ARG A 195 -10.50 7.33 -13.39
C ARG A 195 -10.53 5.86 -13.85
N LEU A 196 -9.60 5.02 -13.38
CA LEU A 196 -9.57 3.58 -13.69
C LEU A 196 -10.71 2.79 -13.05
N VAL A 197 -11.14 3.16 -11.84
CA VAL A 197 -12.25 2.50 -11.13
C VAL A 197 -13.61 3.00 -11.63
N HIS A 198 -13.66 4.25 -12.11
CA HIS A 198 -14.87 4.88 -12.63
C HIS A 198 -14.75 5.17 -14.13
N LEU A 199 -14.26 4.20 -14.91
CA LEU A 199 -14.11 4.33 -16.36
C LEU A 199 -15.42 4.76 -17.01
N LYS A 200 -15.36 5.86 -17.75
CA LYS A 200 -16.51 6.39 -18.48
C LYS A 200 -16.57 5.80 -19.89
N THR A 201 -17.71 5.96 -20.55
CA THR A 201 -17.89 5.53 -21.95
C THR A 201 -16.89 6.21 -22.88
N GLU A 202 -16.53 7.46 -22.59
CA GLU A 202 -15.54 8.23 -23.37
C GLU A 202 -14.16 7.60 -23.33
N ASP A 203 -13.77 6.96 -22.22
CA ASP A 203 -12.47 6.29 -22.08
C ASP A 203 -12.36 5.03 -22.97
N ARG A 204 -13.46 4.58 -23.60
CA ARG A 204 -13.49 3.41 -24.49
C ARG A 204 -13.44 3.77 -25.97
N LYS A 205 -13.46 5.06 -26.30
CA LYS A 205 -13.40 5.53 -27.69
C LYS A 205 -11.95 5.59 -28.17
N ALA A 206 -11.75 5.39 -29.47
CA ALA A 206 -10.47 5.71 -30.08
C ALA A 206 -10.25 7.23 -29.94
N ILE A 207 -9.12 7.59 -29.36
CA ILE A 207 -8.74 8.97 -29.07
C ILE A 207 -7.43 9.23 -29.79
N TRP A 208 -7.30 10.39 -30.45
CA TRP A 208 -6.07 10.81 -31.09
C TRP A 208 -4.92 10.90 -30.07
N PRO A 209 -3.65 10.63 -30.44
CA PRO A 209 -2.52 10.65 -29.51
C PRO A 209 -2.36 11.97 -28.72
N GLU A 210 -2.78 13.09 -29.31
CA GLU A 210 -2.75 14.44 -28.75
C GLU A 210 -3.73 14.65 -27.56
N LEU A 211 -4.70 13.75 -27.40
CA LEU A 211 -5.81 13.91 -26.47
C LEU A 211 -5.59 13.03 -25.23
N ALA A 212 -5.64 13.64 -24.05
CA ALA A 212 -5.42 12.96 -22.78
C ALA A 212 -6.48 11.85 -22.54
N SER A 213 -6.03 10.60 -22.48
CA SER A 213 -6.84 9.42 -22.15
C SER A 213 -6.34 8.73 -20.88
N VAL A 214 -7.21 7.95 -20.22
CA VAL A 214 -6.82 7.21 -19.00
C VAL A 214 -5.71 6.23 -19.31
N TRP A 215 -5.74 5.68 -20.53
CA TRP A 215 -4.74 4.75 -21.04
C TRP A 215 -3.41 5.45 -21.28
N THR A 216 -3.42 6.68 -21.80
CA THR A 216 -2.21 7.50 -21.95
C THR A 216 -1.61 7.82 -20.58
N ASP A 217 -2.43 8.27 -19.63
CA ASP A 217 -2.02 8.52 -18.25
C ASP A 217 -1.42 7.26 -17.60
N LEU A 218 -2.01 6.09 -17.86
CA LEU A 218 -1.58 4.80 -17.33
C LEU A 218 -0.25 4.30 -17.92
N VAL A 219 -0.04 4.52 -19.22
CA VAL A 219 1.22 4.18 -19.91
C VAL A 219 2.35 5.07 -19.42
N LEU A 220 2.07 6.37 -19.24
CA LEU A 220 3.06 7.39 -18.88
C LEU A 220 3.24 7.58 -17.37
N CYS A 221 2.47 6.88 -16.53
CA CYS A 221 2.55 7.09 -15.09
C CYS A 221 3.95 6.75 -14.55
N LEU A 222 4.40 7.57 -13.59
CA LEU A 222 5.54 7.25 -12.74
C LEU A 222 5.24 6.00 -11.91
N ASP A 223 6.27 5.38 -11.33
CA ASP A 223 6.12 4.23 -10.44
C ASP A 223 5.07 4.52 -9.34
N PRO A 224 3.91 3.83 -9.36
CA PRO A 224 2.84 4.05 -8.40
C PRO A 224 3.27 3.77 -6.96
N ALA A 225 4.09 2.74 -6.75
CA ALA A 225 4.54 2.35 -5.43
C ALA A 225 5.54 3.38 -4.86
N LEU A 226 6.41 3.95 -5.70
CA LEU A 226 7.26 5.07 -5.27
C LEU A 226 6.46 6.34 -4.99
N SER A 227 5.42 6.61 -5.78
CA SER A 227 4.53 7.75 -5.56
C SER A 227 3.78 7.63 -4.23
N ALA A 228 3.24 6.44 -3.93
CA ALA A 228 2.63 6.12 -2.64
C ALA A 228 3.63 6.18 -1.49
N LYS A 229 4.82 5.59 -1.66
CA LYS A 229 5.87 5.66 -0.65
C LYS A 229 6.27 7.10 -0.34
N SER A 230 6.38 7.96 -1.36
CA SER A 230 6.77 9.36 -1.19
C SER A 230 5.84 10.13 -0.25
N ILE A 231 4.52 9.88 -0.29
CA ILE A 231 3.57 10.52 0.62
C ILE A 231 3.57 9.87 2.00
N ILE A 232 3.77 8.55 2.09
CA ILE A 232 3.89 7.85 3.38
C ILE A 232 5.16 8.30 4.13
N ASP A 233 6.28 8.46 3.43
CA ASP A 233 7.56 8.89 3.99
C ASP A 233 7.48 10.26 4.68
N HIS A 234 6.55 11.13 4.27
CA HIS A 234 6.27 12.39 4.94
C HIS A 234 5.80 12.20 6.38
N PHE A 235 4.96 11.19 6.64
CA PHE A 235 4.35 10.96 7.96
C PHE A 235 5.20 10.08 8.87
N VAL A 236 6.01 9.18 8.30
CA VAL A 236 6.81 8.19 9.03
C VAL A 236 7.65 8.78 10.19
N PRO A 237 8.31 9.95 10.05
CA PRO A 237 9.07 10.57 11.14
C PRO A 237 8.22 10.98 12.36
N TYR A 238 6.91 11.14 12.18
CA TYR A 238 5.98 11.63 13.21
C TYR A 238 5.18 10.49 13.88
N LEU A 239 5.37 9.25 13.44
CA LEU A 239 4.73 8.09 14.05
C LEU A 239 5.36 7.76 15.41
N PRO A 240 4.58 7.33 16.41
CA PRO A 240 5.10 6.89 17.71
C PRO A 240 6.12 5.74 17.58
N LYS A 241 5.89 4.84 16.62
CA LYS A 241 6.81 3.78 16.24
C LYS A 241 6.90 3.73 14.72
N ARG A 242 8.13 3.75 14.20
CA ARG A 242 8.39 3.52 12.78
C ARG A 242 7.98 2.10 12.39
N PRO A 243 7.17 1.90 11.33
CA PRO A 243 6.80 0.56 10.90
C PRO A 243 8.00 -0.25 10.44
N ASP A 244 8.09 -1.51 10.84
CA ASP A 244 9.24 -2.38 10.51
C ASP A 244 9.39 -2.57 9.00
N TRP A 245 8.25 -2.70 8.30
CA TRP A 245 8.20 -2.82 6.83
C TRP A 245 8.83 -1.63 6.11
N HIS A 246 8.82 -0.43 6.70
CA HIS A 246 9.28 0.79 6.02
C HIS A 246 10.78 0.74 5.68
N ARG A 247 11.61 0.13 6.56
CA ARG A 247 13.05 -0.03 6.29
C ARG A 247 13.36 -1.17 5.32
N LEU A 248 12.44 -2.11 5.21
CA LEU A 248 12.61 -3.36 4.50
C LEU A 248 12.07 -3.26 3.07
N TYR A 249 11.10 -2.40 2.81
CA TYR A 249 10.61 -2.15 1.46
C TYR A 249 11.72 -1.62 0.52
N PRO A 250 11.79 -2.06 -0.76
CA PRO A 250 11.06 -3.19 -1.36
C PRO A 250 11.85 -4.51 -1.29
N TYR A 251 13.11 -4.49 -0.83
CA TYR A 251 14.06 -5.58 -1.01
C TYR A 251 14.35 -6.41 0.24
N GLY A 252 13.65 -6.17 1.33
CA GLY A 252 13.82 -6.82 2.62
C GLY A 252 13.34 -8.26 2.60
N ARG A 253 13.63 -9.02 1.56
CA ARG A 253 13.46 -10.46 1.59
C ARG A 253 14.44 -11.04 2.59
N CYS A 254 13.98 -12.05 3.31
CA CYS A 254 14.89 -13.02 3.85
C CYS A 254 15.79 -13.56 2.72
N LEU A 255 17.09 -13.69 2.99
CA LEU A 255 18.08 -14.37 2.16
C LEU A 255 17.68 -15.85 1.97
N ARG A 256 16.65 -16.14 1.17
CA ARG A 256 16.58 -17.43 0.49
C ARG A 256 17.40 -17.25 -0.77
N GLN A 257 18.66 -17.66 -0.68
CA GLN A 257 19.50 -17.93 -1.83
C GLN A 257 18.65 -18.66 -2.87
N HIS A 258 18.55 -18.08 -4.06
CA HIS A 258 18.36 -18.86 -5.27
C HIS A 258 19.50 -19.91 -5.27
N ARG A 259 19.20 -21.12 -4.81
CA ARG A 259 19.90 -22.30 -5.31
C ARG A 259 19.20 -22.62 -6.62
N ASP A 260 19.73 -22.01 -7.67
CA ASP A 260 19.65 -22.59 -8.99
C ASP A 260 20.59 -23.80 -8.96
N ASP A 261 20.02 -25.00 -9.05
CA ASP A 261 20.61 -26.21 -9.61
C ASP A 261 19.49 -26.91 -10.40
#